data_AF-A0A7V2G0J6-F1
#
_entry.id   AF-A0A7V2G0J6-F1
#
_cell.length_a   1.000
_cell.length_b   1.000
_cell.length_c   1.000
_cell.angle_alpha   90.00
_cell.angle_beta   90.00
_cell.angle_gamma   90.00
#
_symmetry.space_group_name_H-M   'P 1'
#
loop_
_entity.id
_entity.type
_entity.pdbx_description
1 polymer ?
#
loop_
_entity_poly.entity_id
_entity_poly.type
_entity_poly.pdbx_seq_one_letter_code
_entity_poly.pdbx_strand_id
1 'polypeptide(L)'
;MTEPTWEGQRPVAVVSACMTAEGLPAFVLNTVEVTAEEAANGIQFYLVEAELLEAGYEAPWVHFPEDEAPAFLHPAVRHHLGLLPPNDNPTPVAPLEAS
;
A
#
# COMPACT_ATOMS: atom_id res chain seq x y z
N MET A 1 3.86 -22.56 3.19
CA MET A 1 3.75 -21.15 2.78
C MET A 1 3.26 -21.18 1.36
N THR A 2 2.06 -20.67 1.09
CA THR A 2 1.48 -20.69 -0.26
C THR A 2 2.01 -19.47 -0.98
N GLU A 3 2.76 -19.67 -2.05
CA GLU A 3 3.23 -18.57 -2.89
C GLU A 3 2.03 -17.85 -3.51
N PRO A 4 2.08 -16.52 -3.68
CA PRO A 4 1.05 -15.80 -4.42
C PRO A 4 0.91 -16.37 -5.84
N THR A 5 -0.33 -16.62 -6.29
CA THR A 5 -0.62 -17.29 -7.58
C THR A 5 -1.53 -16.45 -8.48
N TRP A 6 -1.20 -15.18 -8.71
CA TRP A 6 -1.93 -14.36 -9.69
C TRP A 6 -1.18 -14.19 -11.00
N GLU A 7 -1.93 -14.06 -12.10
CA GLU A 7 -1.38 -13.77 -13.43
C GLU A 7 -1.25 -12.27 -13.66
N GLY A 8 -0.18 -11.86 -14.36
CA GLY A 8 0.09 -10.47 -14.71
C GLY A 8 0.62 -9.61 -13.55
N GLN A 9 0.70 -8.30 -13.78
CA GLN A 9 1.01 -7.32 -12.74
C GLN A 9 -0.25 -6.93 -11.97
N ARG A 10 -0.09 -6.65 -10.68
CA ARG A 10 -1.13 -6.11 -9.81
C ARG A 10 -0.57 -4.99 -8.94
N PRO A 11 -1.41 -4.01 -8.57
CA PRO A 11 -1.02 -2.98 -7.63
C PRO A 11 -0.85 -3.57 -6.23
N VAL A 12 0.27 -3.26 -5.59
CA VAL A 12 0.53 -3.53 -4.18
C VAL A 12 0.70 -2.19 -3.48
N ALA A 13 -0.16 -1.92 -2.50
CA ALA A 13 -0.07 -0.74 -1.66
C ALA A 13 0.89 -1.00 -0.50
N VAL A 14 1.81 -0.06 -0.26
CA VAL A 14 2.81 -0.14 0.82
C VAL A 14 2.81 1.18 1.59
N VAL A 15 2.60 1.09 2.90
CA VAL A 15 2.91 2.19 3.81
C VAL A 15 4.39 2.11 4.17
N SER A 16 5.10 3.22 4.04
CA SER A 16 6.50 3.34 4.44
C SER A 16 6.63 4.36 5.56
N ALA A 17 7.26 3.98 6.67
CA ALA A 17 7.79 4.93 7.63
C ALA A 17 9.20 5.33 7.20
N CYS A 18 9.47 6.64 7.16
CA CYS A 18 10.72 7.21 6.65
C CYS A 18 11.04 8.57 7.26
N MET A 19 12.10 9.22 6.76
CA MET A 19 12.46 10.59 7.10
C MET A 19 12.19 11.54 5.93
N THR A 20 11.79 12.77 6.22
CA THR A 20 11.84 13.87 5.24
C THR A 20 13.29 14.36 5.08
N ALA A 21 13.56 15.16 4.06
CA ALA A 21 14.88 15.78 3.84
C ALA A 21 15.34 16.67 5.04
N GLU A 22 14.40 17.14 5.86
CA GLU A 22 14.68 17.90 7.09
C GLU A 22 14.97 16.99 8.30
N GLY A 23 14.97 15.67 8.12
CA GLY A 23 15.19 14.71 9.19
C GLY A 23 14.02 14.58 10.16
N LEU A 24 12.78 14.81 9.70
CA LEU A 24 11.56 14.56 10.47
C LEU A 24 10.92 13.22 10.07
N PRO A 25 10.32 12.46 11.00
CA PRO A 25 9.63 11.23 10.66
C PRO A 25 8.37 11.52 9.82
N ALA A 26 8.14 10.69 8.81
CA ALA A 26 7.00 10.77 7.92
C ALA A 26 6.43 9.37 7.61
N PHE A 27 5.17 9.36 7.19
CA PHE A 27 4.56 8.21 6.51
C PHE A 27 4.31 8.57 5.05
N VAL A 28 4.54 7.61 4.17
CA VAL A 28 4.20 7.71 2.75
C VAL A 28 3.41 6.46 2.35
N LEU A 29 2.41 6.63 1.50
CA LEU A 29 1.68 5.54 0.88
C LEU A 29 2.03 5.48 -0.60
N ASN A 30 2.69 4.41 -1.04
CA ASN A 30 3.03 4.14 -2.43
C ASN A 30 2.19 2.98 -2.96
N THR A 31 2.02 2.92 -4.28
CA THR A 31 1.36 1.80 -4.95
C THR A 31 2.18 1.44 -6.19
N VAL A 32 2.71 0.21 -6.22
CA VAL A 32 3.59 -0.28 -7.28
C VAL A 32 2.98 -1.51 -7.95
N GLU A 33 3.19 -1.66 -9.25
CA GLU A 33 2.69 -2.80 -10.04
C GLU A 33 3.73 -3.92 -10.07
N VAL A 34 3.39 -5.09 -9.52
CA VAL A 34 4.28 -6.26 -9.48
C VAL A 34 3.56 -7.55 -9.87
N THR A 35 4.29 -8.47 -10.46
CA THR A 35 3.85 -9.85 -10.65
C THR A 35 3.85 -10.62 -9.33
N ALA A 36 3.21 -11.79 -9.30
CA ALA A 36 3.18 -12.65 -8.12
C ALA A 36 4.59 -13.11 -7.70
N GLU A 37 5.44 -13.46 -8.67
CA GLU A 37 6.84 -13.84 -8.43
C GLU A 37 7.65 -12.67 -7.85
N GLU A 38 7.48 -11.47 -8.41
CA GLU A 38 8.12 -10.26 -7.89
C GLU A 38 7.69 -9.93 -6.46
N ALA A 39 6.38 -10.05 -6.17
CA ALA A 39 5.83 -9.85 -4.83
C ALA A 39 6.41 -10.85 -3.81
N ALA A 40 6.51 -12.13 -4.19
CA ALA A 40 7.10 -13.18 -3.36
C ALA A 40 8.60 -12.94 -3.07
N ASN A 41 9.30 -12.29 -3.99
CA ASN A 41 10.72 -11.94 -3.85
C ASN A 41 10.95 -10.56 -3.19
N GLY A 42 9.89 -9.83 -2.82
CA GLY A 42 10.01 -8.52 -2.17
C GLY A 42 10.37 -7.36 -3.11
N ILE A 43 10.21 -7.53 -4.43
CA ILE A 43 10.55 -6.51 -5.44
C ILE A 43 9.78 -5.20 -5.24
N GLN A 44 8.54 -5.27 -4.74
CA GLN A 44 7.72 -4.13 -4.38
C GLN A 44 8.44 -3.15 -3.44
N PHE A 45 9.30 -3.63 -2.53
CA PHE A 45 10.02 -2.76 -1.60
C PHE A 45 11.11 -1.95 -2.33
N TYR A 46 11.84 -2.58 -3.25
CA TYR A 46 12.83 -1.88 -4.07
C TYR A 46 12.21 -0.80 -4.95
N LEU A 47 11.04 -1.09 -5.55
CA LEU A 47 10.31 -0.12 -6.35
C LEU A 47 9.82 1.06 -5.49
N VAL A 48 9.27 0.77 -4.30
CA VAL A 48 8.84 1.81 -3.36
C VAL A 48 10.01 2.66 -2.87
N GLU A 49 11.15 2.06 -2.51
CA GLU A 49 12.35 2.81 -2.10
C GLU A 49 12.85 3.74 -3.21
N ALA A 50 12.81 3.30 -4.48
CA ALA A 50 13.15 4.16 -5.61
C ALA A 50 12.21 5.38 -5.70
N GLU A 51 10.89 5.18 -5.59
CA GLU A 51 9.92 6.28 -5.57
C GLU A 51 10.13 7.23 -4.38
N LEU A 52 10.46 6.70 -3.20
CA LEU A 52 10.74 7.50 -2.00
C LEU A 52 11.98 8.38 -2.20
N LEU A 53 13.05 7.82 -2.77
CA LEU A 53 14.28 8.56 -3.07
C LEU A 53 14.03 9.65 -4.13
N GLU A 54 13.28 9.33 -5.19
CA GLU A 54 12.90 10.32 -6.22
C GLU A 54 12.03 11.46 -5.65
N ALA A 55 11.19 11.15 -4.66
CA ALA A 55 10.37 12.13 -3.95
C ALA A 55 11.12 12.90 -2.85
N GLY A 56 12.41 12.59 -2.60
CA GLY A 56 13.26 13.30 -1.64
C GLY A 56 13.09 12.86 -0.18
N TYR A 57 12.51 11.69 0.06
CA TYR A 57 12.53 11.07 1.38
C TYR A 57 13.87 10.38 1.62
N GLU A 58 14.17 10.13 2.90
CA GLU A 58 15.40 9.49 3.33
C GLU A 58 15.14 8.30 4.27
N ALA A 59 16.10 7.37 4.26
CA ALA A 59 16.14 6.23 5.16
C ALA A 59 16.28 6.67 6.63
N PRO A 60 15.91 5.83 7.63
CA PRO A 60 15.57 4.41 7.52
C PRO A 60 14.18 4.14 6.94
N TRP A 61 14.08 3.10 6.12
CA TRP A 61 12.83 2.62 5.57
C TRP A 61 12.25 1.49 6.43
N VAL A 62 10.97 1.57 6.75
CA VAL A 62 10.21 0.45 7.31
C VAL A 62 8.91 0.31 6.54
N HIS A 63 8.73 -0.81 5.85
CA HIS A 63 7.61 -1.05 4.95
C HIS A 63 6.54 -1.93 5.59
N PHE A 64 5.29 -1.60 5.27
CA PHE A 64 4.10 -2.31 5.70
C PHE A 64 3.20 -2.53 4.48
N PRO A 65 3.35 -3.66 3.75
CA PRO A 65 2.44 -3.99 2.65
C PRO A 65 1.04 -4.27 3.22
N GLU A 66 0.00 -4.02 2.43
CA GLU A 66 -1.41 -4.07 2.89
C GLU A 66 -1.83 -5.41 3.50
N ASP A 67 -1.30 -6.52 2.98
CA ASP A 67 -1.64 -7.89 3.39
C ASP A 67 -0.92 -8.35 4.68
N GLU A 68 0.26 -7.80 4.98
CA GLU A 68 1.01 -8.12 6.20
C GLU A 68 0.85 -7.06 7.31
N ALA A 69 0.37 -5.87 6.97
CA ALA A 69 0.16 -4.79 7.92
C ALA A 69 -0.99 -5.09 8.89
N PRO A 70 -0.96 -4.52 10.12
CA PRO A 70 -2.16 -4.45 10.95
C PRO A 70 -3.31 -3.79 10.18
N ALA A 71 -4.51 -4.38 10.22
CA ALA A 71 -5.66 -3.96 9.41
C ALA A 71 -6.05 -2.46 9.57
N PHE A 72 -5.67 -1.82 10.67
CA PHE A 72 -5.94 -0.40 10.90
C PHE A 72 -4.92 0.55 10.25
N LEU A 73 -3.72 0.07 9.90
CA LEU A 73 -2.60 0.94 9.57
C LEU A 73 -2.83 1.70 8.26
N HIS A 74 -3.19 1.00 7.18
CA HIS A 74 -3.45 1.61 5.88
C HIS A 74 -4.60 2.62 5.92
N PRO A 75 -5.77 2.31 6.51
CA PRO A 75 -6.83 3.30 6.72
C PRO A 75 -6.38 4.52 7.53
N ALA A 76 -5.62 4.30 8.61
CA ALA A 76 -5.14 5.39 9.47
C ALA A 76 -4.15 6.30 8.75
N VAL A 77 -3.22 5.74 7.96
CA VAL A 77 -2.25 6.51 7.18
C VAL A 77 -2.93 7.27 6.05
N ARG A 78 -3.88 6.67 5.33
CA ARG A 78 -4.69 7.39 4.33
C ARG A 78 -5.39 8.60 4.94
N HIS A 79 -6.04 8.41 6.10
CA HIS A 79 -6.68 9.51 6.83
C HIS A 79 -5.66 10.58 7.27
N HIS A 80 -4.51 10.17 7.80
CA HIS A 80 -3.44 11.08 8.22
C HIS A 80 -2.91 11.94 7.06
N LEU A 81 -2.77 11.34 5.87
CA LEU A 81 -2.34 12.01 4.65
C LEU A 81 -3.46 12.82 3.95
N GLY A 82 -4.68 12.82 4.49
CA GLY A 82 -5.84 13.47 3.86
C GLY A 82 -6.29 12.80 2.56
N LEU A 83 -5.92 11.53 2.33
CA LEU A 83 -6.34 10.74 1.17
C LEU A 83 -7.74 10.19 1.40
N LEU A 84 -8.60 10.28 0.39
CA LEU A 84 -9.91 9.63 0.40
C LEU A 84 -9.75 8.11 0.55
N PRO A 85 -10.70 7.41 1.21
CA PRO A 85 -10.70 5.96 1.19
C PRO A 85 -10.73 5.47 -0.26
N PRO A 86 -10.13 4.31 -0.57
CA PRO A 86 -10.36 3.70 -1.87
C PRO A 86 -11.88 3.53 -2.00
N ASN A 87 -12.48 3.93 -3.12
CA ASN A 87 -13.91 3.80 -3.33
C ASN A 87 -14.31 2.32 -3.21
N ASP A 88 -14.74 1.90 -2.03
CA ASP A 88 -15.68 0.80 -1.89
C ASP A 88 -16.96 1.29 -2.54
N ASN A 89 -17.15 1.00 -3.83
CA ASN A 89 -18.47 1.09 -4.41
C ASN A 89 -19.30 -0.01 -3.73
N PRO A 90 -20.23 0.29 -2.79
CA PRO A 90 -21.08 -0.74 -2.27
C PRO A 90 -21.88 -1.28 -3.46
N THR A 91 -21.77 -2.58 -3.72
CA THR A 91 -22.71 -3.23 -4.63
C THR A 91 -24.11 -2.85 -4.14
N PRO A 92 -24.98 -2.23 -4.96
CA PRO A 92 -26.32 -1.92 -4.54
C PRO A 92 -26.99 -3.22 -4.13
N VAL A 93 -27.22 -3.40 -2.82
CA VAL A 93 -28.08 -4.46 -2.31
C VAL A 93 -29.45 -4.23 -2.92
N ALA A 94 -29.84 -5.12 -3.83
CA ALA A 94 -31.18 -5.09 -4.41
C ALA A 94 -32.21 -5.11 -3.27
N PRO A 95 -33.31 -4.33 -3.37
CA PRO A 95 -34.32 -4.32 -2.34
C PRO A 95 -34.88 -5.72 -2.17
N LEU A 96 -34.93 -6.19 -0.91
CA LEU A 96 -35.65 -7.38 -0.52
C LEU A 96 -37.13 -7.12 -0.83
N GLU A 97 -37.63 -7.65 -1.94
CA GLU A 97 -39.05 -7.60 -2.26
C GLU A 97 -39.80 -8.38 -1.17
N ALA A 98 -40.51 -7.64 -0.33
CA ALA A 98 -41.45 -8.19 0.62
C ALA A 98 -42.63 -8.78 -0.16
N SER A 99 -42.86 -10.07 0.01
CA SER A 99 -44.02 -10.83 -0.50
C SER A 99 -45.31 -10.45 0.19
#